data_AF-A0A9W7CPJ2-F1
#
_entry.id   AF-A0A9W7CPJ2-F1
#
_cell.length_a   1.000
_cell.length_b   1.000
_cell.length_c   1.000
_cell.angle_alpha   90.00
_cell.angle_beta   90.00
_cell.angle_gamma   90.00
#
_symmetry.space_group_name_H-M   'P 1'
#
loop_
_entity.id
_entity.type
_entity.pdbx_description
1 polymer ?
#
loop_
_entity_poly.entity_id
_entity_poly.type
_entity_poly.pdbx_seq_one_letter_code
_entity_poly.pdbx_strand_id
1 'polypeptide(L)'
;MNQDYVGDLVEFDGSSEIGKWNQMTQLTGLDHLAVTGVTLLYQILDIYKAHMELLYSLPVSSTSSRRLFANSTVTAKLDSAISSLNAATASLQTQGDLEALCEDPINTYAENYCANMLNATLVNDTIASANATVEAATNTSINTDVSSTRMLRG
;
A
#
# COMPACT_ATOMS: atom_id res chain seq x y z
N MET A 1 34.63 16.06 -3.22
CA MET A 1 33.22 15.63 -3.26
C MET A 1 32.98 14.86 -1.97
N ASN A 2 32.16 15.42 -1.07
CA ASN A 2 31.71 14.68 0.12
C ASN A 2 30.62 13.71 -0.34
N GLN A 3 30.70 12.46 0.10
CA GLN A 3 29.73 11.43 -0.27
C GLN A 3 28.36 11.78 0.32
N ASP A 4 27.38 11.83 -0.56
CA ASP A 4 25.97 12.17 -0.36
C ASP A 4 25.18 11.13 0.47
N TYR A 5 25.77 9.95 0.75
CA TYR A 5 25.13 8.92 1.58
C TYR A 5 25.51 8.96 3.07
N VAL A 6 26.49 9.78 3.48
CA VAL A 6 27.00 9.86 4.88
C VAL A 6 26.21 10.90 5.72
N GLY A 7 25.15 11.46 5.16
CA GLY A 7 24.32 12.46 5.82
C GLY A 7 23.50 11.90 6.97
N ASP A 8 23.26 12.72 8.00
CA ASP A 8 22.31 12.38 9.05
C ASP A 8 20.89 12.27 8.48
N LEU A 9 20.06 11.43 9.11
CA LEU A 9 18.62 11.38 8.85
C LEU A 9 17.95 12.56 9.56
N VAL A 10 17.18 13.36 8.81
CA VAL A 10 16.38 14.46 9.32
C VAL A 10 14.94 14.32 8.84
N GLU A 11 13.98 14.60 9.71
CA GLU A 11 12.57 14.63 9.32
C GLU A 11 12.33 15.79 8.35
N PHE A 12 11.59 15.52 7.27
CA PHE A 12 11.24 16.55 6.30
C PHE A 12 10.07 17.39 6.82
N ASP A 13 10.34 18.65 7.15
CA ASP A 13 9.37 19.63 7.65
C ASP A 13 8.83 20.58 6.56
N GLY A 14 9.10 20.24 5.29
CA GLY A 14 8.86 21.13 4.15
C GLY A 14 10.13 21.82 3.63
N SER A 15 11.26 21.68 4.32
CA SER A 15 12.56 22.15 3.87
C SER A 15 13.50 20.97 3.64
N SER A 16 14.18 20.95 2.48
CA SER A 16 15.26 19.98 2.26
C SER A 16 16.60 20.51 2.79
N GLU A 17 17.32 19.67 3.52
CA GLU A 17 18.70 19.93 3.92
C GLU A 17 19.69 19.21 3.00
N ILE A 18 20.59 19.98 2.37
CA ILE A 18 21.63 19.43 1.49
C ILE A 18 22.60 18.54 2.27
N GLY A 19 22.93 17.38 1.69
CA GLY A 19 23.89 16.44 2.28
C GLY A 19 23.32 15.64 3.45
N LYS A 20 21.99 15.64 3.61
CA LYS A 20 21.26 14.84 4.60
C LYS A 20 20.16 14.02 3.95
N TRP A 21 19.75 12.94 4.63
CA TRP A 21 18.59 12.15 4.24
C TRP A 21 17.34 12.82 4.80
N ASN A 22 16.51 13.39 3.92
CA ASN A 22 15.27 14.04 4.30
C ASN A 22 14.17 12.96 4.32
N GLN A 23 13.82 12.49 5.51
CA GLN A 23 12.82 11.46 5.73
C GLN A 23 11.42 12.03 5.51
N MET A 24 10.76 11.54 4.47
CA MET A 24 9.38 11.89 4.14
C MET A 24 8.40 11.09 4.99
N THR A 25 7.17 11.58 5.08
CA THR A 25 6.04 10.84 5.67
C THR A 25 5.87 9.48 5.00
N GLN A 26 5.67 8.44 5.81
CA GLN A 26 5.55 7.07 5.33
C GLN A 26 4.27 6.87 4.48
N LEU A 27 4.43 6.19 3.35
CA LEU A 27 3.32 5.63 2.59
C LEU A 27 2.96 4.26 3.19
N THR A 28 1.72 4.09 3.62
CA THR A 28 1.24 2.87 4.27
C THR A 28 0.27 2.12 3.38
N GLY A 29 0.19 0.79 3.54
CA GLY A 29 -0.78 -0.03 2.79
C GLY A 29 -0.45 -0.20 1.30
N LEU A 30 0.79 0.08 0.90
CA LEU A 30 1.29 -0.15 -0.46
C LEU A 30 2.33 -1.25 -0.45
N ASP A 31 2.24 -2.14 -1.44
CA ASP A 31 3.34 -3.03 -1.78
C ASP A 31 4.36 -2.34 -2.71
N HIS A 32 5.42 -3.07 -3.05
CA HIS A 32 6.51 -2.55 -3.87
C HIS A 32 6.09 -2.17 -5.30
N LEU A 33 5.10 -2.85 -5.87
CA LEU A 33 4.63 -2.57 -7.23
C LEU A 33 3.63 -1.41 -7.22
N ALA A 34 2.80 -1.33 -6.19
CA ALA A 34 1.80 -0.29 -6.04
C ALA A 34 2.43 1.11 -5.97
N VAL A 35 3.54 1.27 -5.24
CA VAL A 35 4.24 2.56 -5.17
C VAL A 35 4.79 3.02 -6.52
N THR A 36 5.07 2.09 -7.44
CA THR A 36 5.55 2.38 -8.81
C THR A 36 4.45 2.65 -9.82
N GLY A 37 3.18 2.56 -9.42
CA GLY A 37 2.02 2.78 -10.30
C GLY A 37 1.37 1.51 -10.85
N VAL A 38 1.83 0.31 -10.45
CA VAL A 38 1.12 -0.95 -10.71
C VAL A 38 0.08 -1.13 -9.61
N THR A 39 -0.98 -0.33 -9.68
CA THR A 39 -2.06 -0.29 -8.68
C THR A 39 -3.36 0.23 -9.31
N LEU A 40 -4.48 -0.04 -8.66
CA LEU A 40 -5.78 0.57 -8.96
C LEU A 40 -5.98 1.92 -8.26
N LEU A 41 -5.10 2.28 -7.32
CA LEU A 41 -5.18 3.51 -6.56
C LEU A 41 -4.64 4.72 -7.34
N TYR A 42 -5.53 5.50 -7.93
CA TYR A 42 -5.16 6.70 -8.69
C TYR A 42 -4.43 7.76 -7.87
N GLN A 43 -4.62 7.79 -6.56
CA GLN A 43 -3.97 8.73 -5.65
C GLN A 43 -2.43 8.67 -5.74
N ILE A 44 -1.87 7.56 -6.22
CA ILE A 44 -0.42 7.46 -6.48
C ILE A 44 0.05 8.50 -7.51
N LEU A 45 -0.78 8.85 -8.50
CA LEU A 45 -0.42 9.84 -9.51
C LEU A 45 -0.25 11.23 -8.88
N ASP A 46 -1.06 11.56 -7.88
CA ASP A 46 -0.98 12.86 -7.21
C ASP A 46 0.26 12.95 -6.31
N ILE A 47 0.76 11.83 -5.77
CA ILE A 47 2.09 11.76 -5.15
C ILE A 47 3.15 12.18 -6.16
N TYR A 48 3.17 11.58 -7.35
CA TYR A 48 4.16 11.90 -8.38
C TYR A 48 4.11 13.37 -8.82
N LYS A 49 2.90 13.93 -8.99
CA LYS A 49 2.73 15.35 -9.32
C LYS A 49 3.26 16.25 -8.19
N ALA A 50 2.89 15.99 -6.95
CA ALA A 50 3.35 16.79 -5.82
C ALA A 50 4.88 16.69 -5.63
N HIS A 51 5.45 15.50 -5.83
CA HIS A 51 6.89 15.29 -5.76
C HIS A 51 7.63 16.02 -6.89
N MET A 52 7.08 16.03 -8.11
CA MET A 52 7.62 16.82 -9.22
C MET A 52 7.63 18.32 -8.88
N GLU A 53 6.55 18.85 -8.33
CA GLU A 53 6.48 20.25 -7.91
C GLU A 53 7.53 20.57 -6.82
N LEU A 54 7.72 19.66 -5.86
CA LEU A 54 8.76 19.78 -4.83
C LEU A 54 10.16 19.84 -5.45
N LEU A 55 10.49 18.88 -6.31
CA LEU A 55 11.80 18.83 -6.98
C LEU A 55 12.03 20.06 -7.87
N TYR A 56 10.99 20.54 -8.57
CA TYR A 56 11.08 21.74 -9.40
C TYR A 56 11.30 23.02 -8.58
N SER A 57 10.80 23.06 -7.34
CA SER A 57 10.98 24.19 -6.43
C SER A 57 12.38 24.27 -5.79
N LEU A 58 13.25 23.29 -6.02
CA LEU A 58 14.60 23.27 -5.46
C LEU A 58 15.48 24.41 -6.03
N PRO A 59 16.29 25.07 -5.18
CA PRO A 59 17.17 26.14 -5.63
C PRO A 59 18.31 25.62 -6.54
N VAL A 60 18.50 26.30 -7.67
CA VAL A 60 19.48 25.93 -8.71
C VAL A 60 20.92 26.38 -8.41
N SER A 61 21.15 27.31 -7.47
CA SER A 61 22.50 27.82 -7.15
C SER A 61 23.14 27.10 -5.96
N SER A 62 24.47 26.96 -6.02
CA SER A 62 25.30 26.28 -5.01
C SER A 62 25.82 27.21 -3.90
N THR A 63 25.46 28.49 -3.92
CA THR A 63 26.14 29.56 -3.14
C THR A 63 25.52 29.89 -1.79
N SER A 64 24.31 29.43 -1.49
CA SER A 64 23.71 29.56 -0.16
C SER A 64 23.21 28.20 0.27
N SER A 65 23.31 27.90 1.58
CA SER A 65 22.68 26.75 2.24
C SER A 65 21.34 26.49 1.54
N ARG A 66 21.24 25.37 0.80
CA ARG A 66 20.07 25.04 -0.02
C ARG A 66 18.91 24.65 0.88
N ARG A 67 18.51 25.54 1.77
CA ARG A 67 17.21 25.47 2.38
C ARG A 67 16.25 25.83 1.27
N LEU A 68 15.49 24.84 0.84
CA LEU A 68 14.17 25.09 0.28
C LEU A 68 13.54 26.16 1.18
N PHE A 69 13.28 27.35 0.65
CA PHE A 69 12.33 28.23 1.33
C PHE A 69 11.06 27.41 1.32
N ALA A 70 10.66 26.90 2.48
CA ALA A 70 9.50 26.01 2.64
C ALA A 70 8.35 26.58 1.81
N ASN A 71 8.15 26.02 0.63
CA ASN A 71 7.05 26.45 -0.21
C ASN A 71 5.86 25.74 0.41
N SER A 72 5.26 26.41 1.38
CA SER A 72 4.18 25.87 2.20
C SER A 72 3.03 25.33 1.35
N THR A 73 2.85 25.87 0.13
CA THR A 73 1.88 25.35 -0.84
C THR A 73 2.31 24.01 -1.42
N VAL A 74 3.57 23.85 -1.81
CA VAL A 74 4.08 22.59 -2.37
C VAL A 74 4.16 21.50 -1.30
N THR A 75 4.60 21.83 -0.09
CA THR A 75 4.58 20.91 1.06
C THR A 75 3.15 20.46 1.39
N ALA A 76 2.20 21.39 1.47
CA ALA A 76 0.80 21.05 1.74
C ALA A 76 0.17 20.17 0.65
N LYS A 77 0.55 20.36 -0.62
CA LYS A 77 0.12 19.46 -1.71
C LYS A 77 0.64 18.05 -1.52
N LEU A 78 1.90 17.90 -1.13
CA LEU A 78 2.51 16.60 -0.88
C LEU A 78 1.88 15.91 0.33
N ASP A 79 1.68 16.61 1.43
CA ASP A 79 1.01 16.08 2.62
C ASP A 79 -0.43 15.66 2.31
N SER A 80 -1.15 16.47 1.52
CA SER A 80 -2.51 16.15 1.07
C SER A 80 -2.54 14.89 0.19
N ALA A 81 -1.59 14.76 -0.73
CA ALA A 81 -1.48 13.58 -1.60
C ALA A 81 -1.15 12.31 -0.78
N ILE A 82 -0.24 12.40 0.18
CA ILE A 82 0.12 11.28 1.09
C ILE A 82 -1.08 10.88 1.93
N SER A 83 -1.77 11.84 2.53
CA SER A 83 -2.98 11.59 3.32
C SER A 83 -4.08 10.93 2.48
N SER A 84 -4.31 11.42 1.26
CA SER A 84 -5.32 10.86 0.33
C SER A 84 -4.99 9.43 -0.07
N LEU A 85 -3.72 9.12 -0.36
CA LEU A 85 -3.28 7.78 -0.70
C LEU A 85 -3.38 6.81 0.49
N ASN A 86 -2.96 7.24 1.69
CA ASN A 86 -3.08 6.44 2.90
C ASN A 86 -4.56 6.19 3.27
N ALA A 87 -5.45 7.15 3.04
CA ALA A 87 -6.88 6.96 3.22
C ALA A 87 -7.46 5.96 2.21
N ALA A 88 -7.06 6.06 0.93
CA ALA A 88 -7.54 5.17 -0.12
C ALA A 88 -7.07 3.73 0.08
N THR A 89 -5.80 3.53 0.45
CA THR A 89 -5.29 2.19 0.84
C THR A 89 -6.04 1.64 2.06
N ALA A 90 -6.30 2.48 3.07
CA ALA A 90 -7.04 2.06 4.26
C ALA A 90 -8.51 1.71 3.97
N SER A 91 -9.14 2.28 2.94
CA SER A 91 -10.51 1.93 2.56
C SER A 91 -10.65 0.56 1.88
N LEU A 92 -9.56 -0.04 1.40
CA LEU A 92 -9.59 -1.36 0.78
C LEU A 92 -9.39 -2.46 1.83
N GLN A 93 -10.46 -2.87 2.50
CA GLN A 93 -10.42 -3.87 3.58
C GLN A 93 -11.01 -5.21 3.15
N THR A 94 -11.95 -5.21 2.21
CA THR A 94 -12.75 -6.38 1.83
C THR A 94 -12.73 -6.61 0.33
N GLN A 95 -13.14 -7.82 -0.09
CA GLN A 95 -13.35 -8.10 -1.50
C GLN A 95 -14.40 -7.18 -2.13
N GLY A 96 -15.45 -6.82 -1.40
CA GLY A 96 -16.47 -5.89 -1.90
C GLY A 96 -15.92 -4.50 -2.18
N ASP A 97 -14.96 -4.02 -1.39
CA ASP A 97 -14.29 -2.74 -1.64
C ASP A 97 -13.45 -2.79 -2.92
N LEU A 98 -12.81 -3.93 -3.18
CA LEU A 98 -12.05 -4.17 -4.41
C LEU A 98 -12.97 -4.27 -5.64
N GLU A 99 -14.10 -4.96 -5.52
CA GLU A 99 -15.11 -5.05 -6.58
C GLU A 99 -15.66 -3.65 -6.93
N ALA A 100 -15.96 -2.83 -5.92
CA ALA A 100 -16.38 -1.45 -6.12
C ALA A 100 -15.30 -0.59 -6.81
N LEU A 101 -14.03 -0.77 -6.46
CA LEU A 101 -12.93 -0.08 -7.14
C LEU A 101 -12.78 -0.51 -8.61
N CYS A 102 -13.22 -1.72 -8.94
CA CYS A 102 -13.15 -2.32 -10.26
C CYS A 102 -14.41 -2.16 -11.12
N GLU A 103 -15.45 -1.48 -10.63
CA GLU A 103 -16.74 -1.34 -11.33
C GLU A 103 -16.59 -0.57 -12.65
N ASP A 104 -15.76 0.47 -12.65
CA ASP A 104 -15.50 1.33 -13.82
C ASP A 104 -13.99 1.49 -14.08
N PRO A 105 -13.33 0.50 -14.72
CA PRO A 105 -11.89 0.58 -14.99
C PRO A 105 -11.60 1.68 -16.03
N ILE A 106 -10.62 2.54 -15.75
CA ILE A 106 -10.29 3.69 -16.62
C ILE A 106 -9.74 3.28 -17.99
N ASN A 107 -9.14 2.09 -18.08
CA ASN A 107 -8.51 1.57 -19.28
C ASN A 107 -8.41 0.03 -19.22
N THR A 108 -8.05 -0.56 -20.36
CA THR A 108 -7.90 -2.01 -20.49
C THR A 108 -6.81 -2.61 -19.58
N TYR A 109 -5.82 -1.82 -19.16
CA TYR A 109 -4.83 -2.30 -18.19
C TYR A 109 -5.46 -2.48 -16.80
N ALA A 110 -6.21 -1.47 -16.33
CA ALA A 110 -6.94 -1.53 -15.07
C ALA A 110 -7.99 -2.65 -15.08
N GLU A 111 -8.70 -2.82 -16.20
CA GLU A 111 -9.66 -3.91 -16.40
C GLU A 111 -8.99 -5.29 -16.24
N ASN A 112 -7.88 -5.54 -16.94
CA ASN A 112 -7.15 -6.80 -16.84
C ASN A 112 -6.56 -7.01 -15.44
N TYR A 113 -6.07 -5.94 -14.81
CA TYR A 113 -5.52 -6.00 -13.46
C TYR A 113 -6.62 -6.37 -12.44
N CYS A 114 -7.78 -5.73 -12.53
CA CYS A 114 -8.98 -6.07 -11.77
C CYS A 114 -9.40 -7.53 -11.94
N ALA A 115 -9.49 -8.01 -13.19
CA ALA A 115 -9.85 -9.40 -13.46
C ALA A 115 -8.89 -10.41 -12.80
N ASN A 116 -7.58 -10.15 -12.88
CA ASN A 116 -6.58 -11.02 -12.27
C ASN A 116 -6.64 -11.01 -10.74
N MET A 117 -6.82 -9.82 -10.13
CA MET A 117 -6.90 -9.68 -8.69
C MET A 117 -8.17 -10.31 -8.11
N LEU A 118 -9.34 -10.04 -8.71
CA LEU A 118 -10.61 -10.64 -8.28
C LEU A 118 -10.61 -12.16 -8.41
N ASN A 119 -10.02 -12.69 -9.49
CA ASN A 119 -9.88 -14.14 -9.67
C ASN A 119 -8.96 -14.76 -8.61
N ALA A 120 -7.86 -14.09 -8.25
CA ALA A 120 -6.98 -14.54 -7.17
C ALA A 120 -7.69 -14.56 -5.81
N THR A 121 -8.54 -13.56 -5.53
CA THR A 121 -9.35 -13.51 -4.29
C THR A 121 -10.34 -14.67 -4.24
N LEU A 122 -11.06 -14.93 -5.34
CA LEU A 122 -12.02 -16.04 -5.44
C LEU A 122 -11.35 -17.41 -5.19
N VAL A 123 -10.14 -17.61 -5.73
CA VAL A 123 -9.37 -18.84 -5.51
C VAL A 123 -9.00 -19.00 -4.03
N ASN A 124 -8.53 -17.94 -3.37
CA ASN A 124 -8.18 -17.99 -1.95
C ASN A 124 -9.40 -18.29 -1.06
N ASP A 125 -10.54 -17.68 -1.33
CA ASP A 125 -11.78 -17.93 -0.58
C ASP A 125 -12.29 -19.36 -0.75
N THR A 126 -12.15 -19.89 -1.97
CA THR A 126 -12.49 -21.29 -2.26
C THR A 126 -11.58 -22.25 -1.48
N ILE A 127 -10.28 -21.97 -1.42
CA ILE A 127 -9.32 -22.77 -0.65
C ILE A 127 -9.61 -22.68 0.85
N ALA A 128 -9.88 -21.49 1.37
CA ALA A 128 -10.21 -21.29 2.79
C ALA A 128 -11.47 -22.06 3.18
N SER A 129 -12.51 -22.01 2.35
CA SER A 129 -13.77 -22.75 2.54
C SER A 129 -13.55 -24.26 2.50
N ALA A 130 -12.73 -24.74 1.55
CA ALA A 130 -12.37 -26.15 1.46
C ALA A 130 -11.61 -26.64 2.70
N ASN A 131 -10.64 -25.86 3.19
CA ASN A 131 -9.89 -26.19 4.42
C ASN A 131 -10.80 -26.25 5.64
N ALA A 132 -11.68 -25.26 5.83
CA ALA A 132 -12.65 -25.28 6.94
C ALA A 132 -13.57 -26.51 6.89
N THR A 133 -13.97 -26.93 5.68
CA THR A 133 -14.78 -28.13 5.48
C THR A 133 -14.01 -29.40 5.86
N VAL A 134 -12.73 -29.49 5.48
CA VAL A 134 -11.85 -30.62 5.85
C VAL A 134 -11.63 -30.68 7.36
N GLU A 135 -11.40 -29.55 8.02
CA GLU A 135 -11.25 -29.48 9.48
C GLU A 135 -12.54 -29.95 10.19
N ALA A 136 -13.70 -29.48 9.73
CA ALA A 136 -14.99 -29.90 10.28
C ALA A 136 -15.24 -31.41 10.11
N ALA A 137 -14.93 -31.97 8.93
CA ALA A 137 -15.06 -33.40 8.67
C ALA A 137 -14.11 -34.23 9.54
N THR A 138 -12.87 -33.75 9.74
CA THR A 138 -11.86 -34.43 10.56
C THR A 138 -12.23 -34.41 12.05
N ASN A 139 -12.75 -33.28 12.56
CA ASN A 139 -13.20 -33.20 13.94
C ASN A 139 -14.46 -34.05 14.20
N THR A 140 -15.32 -34.19 13.19
CA THR A 140 -16.50 -35.06 13.28
C THR A 140 -16.09 -36.53 13.33
N SER A 141 -15.15 -36.97 12.47
CA SER A 141 -14.68 -38.35 12.45
C SER A 141 -14.00 -38.78 13.75
N ILE A 142 -13.17 -37.90 14.35
CA ILE A 142 -12.54 -38.13 15.65
C ILE A 142 -13.59 -38.32 16.76
N ASN A 143 -14.63 -37.48 16.81
CA ASN A 143 -15.68 -37.59 17.83
C ASN A 143 -16.53 -38.85 17.69
N THR A 144 -16.79 -39.30 16.45
CA THR A 144 -17.49 -40.59 16.21
C THR A 144 -16.64 -41.79 16.58
N ASP A 145 -15.33 -41.78 16.34
CA ASP A 145 -14.44 -42.88 16.73
C ASP A 145 -14.29 -42.98 18.26
N VAL A 146 -14.13 -41.85 18.96
CA VAL A 146 -14.05 -41.84 20.44
C VAL A 146 -15.35 -42.33 21.07
N SER A 147 -16.51 -41.94 20.52
CA SER A 147 -17.81 -42.39 21.01
C SER A 147 -18.03 -43.89 20.79
N SER A 148 -17.61 -44.42 19.63
CA SER A 148 -17.72 -45.85 19.31
C SER A 148 -16.81 -46.71 20.17
N THR A 149 -15.59 -46.24 20.44
CA THR A 149 -14.62 -46.95 21.30
C THR A 149 -15.05 -46.98 22.77
N ARG A 150 -15.78 -45.96 23.23
CA ARG A 150 -16.32 -45.91 24.60
C ARG A 150 -17.50 -46.87 24.82
N MET A 151 -18.34 -47.11 23.80
CA MET A 151 -19.47 -48.05 23.92
C MET A 151 -19.03 -49.53 23.91
N LEU A 152 -17.90 -49.87 23.29
CA LEU A 152 -17.37 -51.23 23.23
C LEU A 152 -16.62 -51.67 24.51
N ARG A 153 -16.49 -50.79 25.50
CA ARG A 153 -15.74 -51.02 26.76
C ARG A 153 -16.60 -50.99 28.03
N GLY A 154 -17.92 -50.93 27.90
CA GLY A 154 -18.89 -51.12 29.00
C GLY A 154 -19.53 -52.51 28.92
#